data_AF-A0A430ALB2-F1
#
_entry.id   AF-A0A430ALB2-F1
#
_cell.length_a   1.000
_cell.length_b   1.000
_cell.length_c   1.000
_cell.angle_alpha   90.00
_cell.angle_beta   90.00
_cell.angle_gamma   90.00
#
_symmetry.space_group_name_H-M   'P 1'
#
loop_
_entity.id
_entity.type
_entity.pdbx_description
1 polymer ?
#
loop_
_entity_poly.entity_id
_entity_poly.type
_entity_poly.pdbx_seq_one_letter_code
_entity_poly.pdbx_strand_id
1 'polypeptide(L)'
;MLLLVVEEKNGWLSSRWQLTYHQGWTALRKAVYLMYDFYMQAEVLINNESFSLNRKEEILMIEEHETITIRGISTIIKTPMTIGFVNQTNRVNVSVAMATDEFRVADYEKFNRSLCQYMDSVEISMYR
;
A
#
# COMPACT_ATOMS: atom_id res chain seq x y z
N MET A 1 7.60 8.56 3.88
CA MET A 1 8.05 7.91 2.63
C MET A 1 8.31 8.95 1.54
N LEU A 2 9.21 8.67 0.60
CA LEU A 2 9.48 9.53 -0.56
C LEU A 2 8.82 8.98 -1.82
N LEU A 3 7.99 9.79 -2.51
CA LEU A 3 7.49 9.46 -3.84
C LEU A 3 8.60 9.60 -4.88
N LEU A 4 8.92 8.53 -5.60
CA LEU A 4 9.95 8.52 -6.64
C LEU A 4 9.37 8.79 -8.03
N VAL A 5 8.23 8.17 -8.35
CA VAL A 5 7.58 8.28 -9.67
C VAL A 5 6.10 7.94 -9.56
N VAL A 6 5.29 8.53 -10.43
CA VAL A 6 3.89 8.19 -10.68
C VAL A 6 3.63 8.18 -12.18
N GLU A 7 2.92 7.18 -12.68
CA GLU A 7 2.63 6.97 -14.10
C GLU A 7 1.18 6.48 -14.27
N GLU A 8 0.53 6.85 -15.36
CA GLU A 8 -0.79 6.31 -15.72
C GLU A 8 -0.64 4.94 -16.40
N LYS A 9 -1.38 3.94 -15.93
CA LYS A 9 -1.42 2.60 -16.49
C LYS A 9 -2.85 2.06 -16.43
N ASN A 10 -3.49 1.90 -17.59
CA ASN A 10 -4.79 1.23 -17.73
C ASN A 10 -5.88 1.75 -16.76
N GLY A 11 -5.97 3.07 -16.57
CA GLY A 11 -6.94 3.69 -15.64
C GLY A 11 -6.51 3.72 -14.17
N TRP A 12 -5.23 3.47 -13.90
CA TRP A 12 -4.62 3.56 -12.56
C TRP A 12 -3.43 4.50 -12.56
N LEU A 13 -3.30 5.27 -11.48
CA LEU A 13 -2.05 5.95 -11.14
C LEU A 13 -1.16 4.96 -10.38
N SER A 14 -0.14 4.46 -11.06
CA SER A 14 0.85 3.53 -10.50
C SER A 14 2.08 4.30 -10.07
N SER A 15 2.46 4.16 -8.81
CA SER A 15 3.52 4.94 -8.19
C SER A 15 4.50 4.05 -7.43
N ARG A 16 5.75 4.53 -7.33
CA ARG A 16 6.78 3.90 -6.51
C ARG A 16 7.21 4.85 -5.42
N TRP A 17 7.18 4.34 -4.20
CA TRP A 17 7.58 5.02 -2.99
C TRP A 17 8.80 4.34 -2.38
N GLN A 18 9.57 5.13 -1.66
CA GLN A 18 10.72 4.68 -0.90
C GLN A 18 10.47 4.87 0.60
N LEU A 19 10.62 3.80 1.37
CA LEU A 19 10.66 3.86 2.84
C LEU A 19 11.86 4.72 3.28
N THR A 20 11.65 5.50 4.32
CA THR A 20 12.69 6.32 4.95
C THR A 20 13.74 5.42 5.60
N TYR A 21 13.30 4.34 6.25
CA TYR A 21 14.17 3.31 6.82
C TYR A 21 13.84 1.95 6.25
N HIS A 22 14.87 1.12 6.08
CA HIS A 22 14.66 -0.27 5.69
C HIS A 22 13.89 -1.02 6.78
N GLN A 23 12.89 -1.79 6.37
CA GLN A 23 12.02 -2.56 7.27
C GLN A 23 12.03 -4.03 6.90
N GLY A 24 12.08 -4.88 7.93
CA GLY A 24 11.97 -6.33 7.78
C GLY A 24 10.53 -6.80 7.75
N TRP A 25 10.35 -8.10 7.45
CA TRP A 25 9.04 -8.72 7.27
C TRP A 25 8.01 -8.46 8.38
N THR A 26 8.44 -8.48 9.65
CA THR A 26 7.56 -8.21 10.80
C THR A 26 6.95 -6.81 10.75
N ALA A 27 7.72 -5.79 10.36
CA ALA A 27 7.24 -4.42 10.22
C ALA A 27 6.27 -4.28 9.04
N LEU A 28 6.53 -4.96 7.92
CA LEU A 28 5.65 -4.96 6.75
C LEU A 28 4.28 -5.58 7.07
N ARG A 29 4.26 -6.72 7.77
CA ARG A 29 3.02 -7.36 8.23
C ARG A 29 2.24 -6.48 9.20
N LYS A 30 2.91 -5.79 10.12
CA LYS A 30 2.27 -4.82 11.03
C LYS A 30 1.57 -3.70 10.28
N ALA A 31 2.23 -3.16 9.24
CA ALA A 31 1.60 -2.14 8.40
C ALA A 31 0.35 -2.68 7.70
N VAL A 32 0.43 -3.84 7.05
CA VAL A 32 -0.71 -4.47 6.38
C VAL A 32 -1.84 -4.78 7.37
N TYR A 33 -1.51 -5.31 8.54
CA TYR A 33 -2.46 -5.57 9.62
C TYR A 33 -3.18 -4.28 10.03
N LEU A 34 -2.47 -3.19 10.30
CA LEU A 34 -3.09 -1.92 10.71
C LEU A 34 -3.90 -1.28 9.58
N MET A 35 -3.43 -1.38 8.33
CA MET A 35 -4.13 -0.87 7.16
C MET A 35 -5.45 -1.60 6.89
N TYR A 36 -5.56 -2.88 7.23
CA TYR A 36 -6.71 -3.73 6.91
C TYR A 36 -8.05 -3.13 7.36
N ASP A 37 -8.09 -2.43 8.50
CA ASP A 37 -9.31 -1.80 9.02
C ASP A 37 -9.79 -0.60 8.19
N PHE A 38 -8.90 -0.04 7.35
CA PHE A 38 -9.17 1.13 6.52
C PHE A 38 -9.47 0.76 5.06
N TYR A 39 -9.81 -0.50 4.80
CA TYR A 39 -10.16 -1.01 3.49
C TYR A 39 -11.52 -1.73 3.53
N MET A 40 -12.42 -1.35 2.64
CA MET A 40 -13.59 -2.17 2.32
C MET A 40 -13.20 -3.21 1.29
N GLN A 41 -13.75 -4.43 1.44
CA GLN A 41 -13.42 -5.57 0.58
C GLN A 41 -11.90 -5.81 0.52
N ALA A 42 -11.26 -5.69 1.68
CA ALA A 42 -9.82 -5.84 1.81
C ALA A 42 -9.39 -7.26 1.42
N GLU A 43 -8.35 -7.35 0.62
CA GLU A 43 -7.71 -8.60 0.23
C GLU A 43 -6.20 -8.46 0.44
N VAL A 44 -5.60 -9.50 1.02
CA VAL A 44 -4.14 -9.61 1.17
C VAL A 44 -3.61 -10.56 0.12
N LEU A 45 -2.52 -10.18 -0.53
CA LEU A 45 -1.83 -11.00 -1.50
C LEU A 45 -0.39 -11.25 -1.06
N ILE A 46 0.06 -12.49 -1.24
CA ILE A 46 1.44 -12.93 -1.01
C ILE A 46 1.99 -13.34 -2.36
N ASN A 47 3.11 -12.74 -2.78
CA ASN A 47 3.71 -13.00 -4.11
C ASN A 47 2.70 -12.85 -5.27
N ASN A 48 1.80 -11.86 -5.15
CA ASN A 48 0.69 -11.59 -6.08
C ASN A 48 -0.41 -12.67 -6.15
N GLU A 49 -0.42 -13.63 -5.23
CA GLU A 49 -1.49 -14.62 -5.08
C GLU A 49 -2.39 -14.26 -3.90
N SER A 50 -3.70 -14.46 -4.06
CA SER A 50 -4.68 -14.19 -3.02
C SER A 50 -4.42 -15.08 -1.79
N PHE A 51 -4.30 -14.46 -0.62
CA PHE A 51 -4.13 -15.16 0.65
C PHE A 51 -5.48 -15.19 1.39
N SER A 52 -6.03 -16.39 1.56
CA SER A 52 -7.30 -16.58 2.26
C SER A 52 -7.13 -16.34 3.76
N LEU A 53 -7.80 -15.32 4.30
CA LEU A 53 -7.81 -14.97 5.71
C LEU A 53 -9.16 -15.35 6.33
N ASN A 54 -9.16 -16.07 7.45
CA ASN A 54 -10.40 -16.24 8.24
C ASN A 54 -10.57 -15.09 9.24
N ARG A 55 -9.46 -14.53 9.71
CA ARG A 55 -9.41 -13.39 10.62
C ARG A 55 -8.18 -12.54 10.35
N LYS A 56 -8.28 -11.26 10.68
CA LYS A 56 -7.24 -10.24 10.45
C LYS A 56 -5.90 -10.60 11.13
N GLU A 57 -5.94 -11.21 12.31
CA GLU A 57 -4.74 -11.56 13.10
C GLU A 57 -3.82 -12.54 12.37
N GLU A 58 -4.34 -13.30 11.40
CA GLU A 58 -3.55 -14.21 10.57
C GLU A 58 -2.46 -13.47 9.77
N ILE A 59 -2.67 -12.18 9.45
CA ILE A 59 -1.67 -11.34 8.78
C ILE A 59 -0.35 -11.29 9.58
N LEU A 60 -0.42 -11.27 10.91
CA LEU A 60 0.76 -11.20 11.78
C LEU A 60 1.51 -12.54 11.89
N MET A 61 0.91 -13.63 11.41
CA MET A 61 1.47 -14.98 11.47
C MET A 61 2.02 -15.45 10.12
N ILE A 62 1.82 -14.69 9.04
CA ILE A 62 2.31 -15.04 7.70
C ILE A 62 3.83 -15.16 7.74
N GLU A 63 4.37 -16.29 7.23
CA GLU A 63 5.81 -16.53 7.10
C GLU A 63 6.45 -15.55 6.10
N GLU A 64 7.78 -15.44 6.11
CA GLU A 64 8.48 -14.45 5.28
C GLU A 64 8.39 -14.78 3.79
N HIS A 65 7.98 -13.80 2.98
CA HIS A 65 7.90 -13.89 1.53
C HIS A 65 8.55 -12.67 0.83
N GLU A 66 8.63 -12.71 -0.50
CA GLU A 66 9.20 -11.62 -1.30
C GLU A 66 8.32 -10.37 -1.27
N THR A 67 6.99 -10.56 -1.26
CA THR A 67 6.05 -9.45 -1.24
C THR A 67 4.83 -9.74 -0.37
N ILE A 68 4.32 -8.68 0.25
CA ILE A 68 2.98 -8.66 0.86
C ILE A 68 2.25 -7.43 0.36
N THR A 69 1.01 -7.63 -0.07
CA THR A 69 0.19 -6.58 -0.68
C THR A 69 -1.18 -6.55 -0.02
N ILE A 70 -1.74 -5.35 0.14
CA ILE A 70 -3.14 -5.14 0.48
C ILE A 70 -3.82 -4.39 -0.66
N ARG A 71 -5.02 -4.84 -1.05
CA ARG A 71 -5.87 -4.15 -2.02
C ARG A 71 -7.32 -4.10 -1.55
N GLY A 72 -8.07 -3.15 -2.12
CA GLY A 72 -9.50 -2.97 -1.85
C GLY A 72 -9.88 -1.51 -2.03
N ILE A 73 -10.99 -1.08 -1.44
CA ILE A 73 -11.42 0.33 -1.48
C ILE A 73 -10.99 1.00 -0.18
N SER A 74 -10.03 1.93 -0.26
CA SER A 74 -9.60 2.69 0.92
C SER A 74 -10.73 3.55 1.45
N THR A 75 -11.02 3.48 2.75
CA THR A 75 -12.03 4.33 3.40
C THR A 75 -11.53 5.76 3.65
N ILE A 76 -10.21 5.95 3.68
CA ILE A 76 -9.55 7.25 3.87
C ILE A 76 -9.48 7.99 2.54
N ILE A 77 -8.94 7.35 1.50
CA ILE A 77 -8.78 7.94 0.16
C ILE A 77 -10.07 7.85 -0.66
N LYS A 78 -11.01 6.98 -0.27
CA LYS A 78 -12.32 6.78 -0.91
C LYS A 78 -12.24 6.33 -2.37
N THR A 79 -11.19 5.57 -2.71
CA THR A 79 -10.97 5.03 -4.06
C THR A 79 -10.34 3.63 -3.97
N PRO A 80 -10.54 2.76 -4.99
CA PRO A 80 -9.80 1.52 -5.10
C PRO A 80 -8.29 1.77 -5.11
N MET A 81 -7.56 1.02 -4.28
CA MET A 81 -6.13 1.17 -4.11
C MET A 81 -5.47 -0.18 -3.80
N THR A 82 -4.22 -0.32 -4.24
CA THR A 82 -3.34 -1.45 -3.97
C THR A 82 -2.02 -0.92 -3.42
N ILE A 83 -1.53 -1.48 -2.31
CA ILE A 83 -0.23 -1.16 -1.72
C ILE A 83 0.54 -2.46 -1.53
N GLY A 84 1.65 -2.60 -2.25
CA GLY A 84 2.55 -3.74 -2.20
C GLY A 84 3.91 -3.37 -1.63
N PHE A 85 4.32 -4.10 -0.60
CA PHE A 85 5.64 -4.00 0.00
C PHE A 85 6.56 -5.07 -0.57
N VAL A 86 7.77 -4.68 -0.96
CA VAL A 86 8.81 -5.60 -1.41
C VAL A 86 9.79 -5.84 -0.27
N ASN A 87 9.79 -7.06 0.26
CA ASN A 87 10.64 -7.45 1.38
C ASN A 87 12.13 -7.30 1.04
N GLN A 88 12.96 -7.08 2.06
CA GLN A 88 14.41 -6.89 1.93
C GLN A 88 14.82 -5.68 1.04
N THR A 89 13.85 -4.79 0.75
CA THR A 89 14.10 -3.54 0.05
C THR A 89 13.47 -2.36 0.82
N ASN A 90 13.60 -1.16 0.28
CA ASN A 90 12.87 0.02 0.75
C ASN A 90 11.74 0.41 -0.21
N ARG A 91 11.33 -0.49 -1.12
CA ARG A 91 10.40 -0.15 -2.21
C ARG A 91 8.96 -0.51 -1.82
N VAL A 92 8.06 0.44 -2.05
CA VAL A 92 6.62 0.26 -1.91
C VAL A 92 5.97 0.66 -3.23
N ASN A 93 5.19 -0.24 -3.81
CA ASN A 93 4.43 0.03 -5.03
C ASN A 93 2.99 0.35 -4.63
N VAL A 94 2.46 1.46 -5.16
CA VAL A 94 1.11 1.91 -4.83
C VAL A 94 0.37 2.22 -6.12
N SER A 95 -0.79 1.60 -6.31
CA SER A 95 -1.68 1.87 -7.44
C SER A 95 -3.00 2.40 -6.92
N VAL A 96 -3.44 3.54 -7.44
CA VAL A 96 -4.69 4.22 -7.07
C VAL A 96 -5.56 4.33 -8.33
N ALA A 97 -6.84 3.96 -8.25
CA ALA A 97 -7.73 4.07 -9.39
C ALA A 97 -7.99 5.54 -9.75
N MET A 98 -8.04 5.84 -11.06
CA MET A 98 -8.35 7.17 -11.60
C MET A 98 -9.87 7.45 -11.55
N ALA A 99 -10.48 7.29 -10.38
CA ALA A 99 -11.92 7.35 -10.17
C ALA A 99 -12.42 8.70 -9.61
N THR A 100 -11.52 9.54 -9.12
CA THR A 100 -11.84 10.86 -8.54
C THR A 100 -11.07 11.95 -9.28
N ASP A 101 -11.56 13.19 -9.20
CA ASP A 101 -10.87 14.34 -9.81
C ASP A 101 -9.45 14.54 -9.25
N GLU A 102 -9.23 14.15 -7.99
CA GLU A 102 -7.93 14.21 -7.31
C GLU A 102 -6.90 13.27 -7.95
N PHE A 103 -7.33 12.09 -8.44
CA PHE A 103 -6.47 11.07 -9.04
C PHE A 103 -6.67 10.92 -10.55
N ARG A 104 -7.10 11.99 -11.22
CA ARG A 104 -7.46 11.94 -12.65
C ARG A 104 -6.27 11.89 -13.59
N VAL A 105 -5.11 12.39 -13.19
CA VAL A 105 -3.91 12.44 -14.03
C VAL A 105 -2.65 12.15 -13.21
N ALA A 106 -1.60 11.63 -13.85
CA ALA A 106 -0.29 11.42 -13.23
C ALA A 106 0.49 12.75 -13.08
N ASP A 107 -0.01 13.63 -12.22
CA ASP A 107 0.68 14.85 -11.80
C ASP A 107 1.45 14.57 -10.50
N TYR A 108 2.78 14.64 -10.55
CA TYR A 108 3.63 14.32 -9.40
C TYR A 108 3.30 15.19 -8.17
N GLU A 109 3.14 16.50 -8.35
CA GLU A 109 2.94 17.41 -7.23
C GLU A 109 1.57 17.18 -6.57
N LYS A 110 0.50 17.14 -7.37
CA LYS A 110 -0.85 16.91 -6.87
C LYS A 110 -0.97 15.54 -6.23
N PHE A 111 -0.51 14.50 -6.91
CA PHE A 111 -0.55 13.13 -6.38
C PHE A 111 0.21 13.02 -5.06
N ASN A 112 1.40 13.61 -4.98
CA ASN A 112 2.19 13.60 -3.75
C ASN A 112 1.47 14.35 -2.63
N ARG A 113 0.93 15.55 -2.89
CA ARG A 113 0.18 16.33 -1.89
C ARG A 113 -1.04 15.57 -1.35
N SER A 114 -1.71 14.82 -2.20
CA SER A 114 -2.90 14.04 -1.85
C SER A 114 -2.59 12.78 -1.04
N LEU A 115 -1.53 12.04 -1.41
CA LEU A 115 -1.27 10.71 -0.85
C LEU A 115 -0.16 10.68 0.22
N CYS A 116 0.72 11.68 0.30
CA CYS A 116 1.91 11.64 1.15
C CYS A 116 1.58 11.39 2.63
N GLN A 117 0.59 12.10 3.18
CA GLN A 117 0.19 11.95 4.59
C GLN A 117 -0.29 10.53 4.91
N TYR A 118 -0.99 9.91 3.96
CA TYR A 118 -1.43 8.54 4.08
C TYR A 118 -0.23 7.57 4.04
N MET A 119 0.69 7.76 3.10
CA MET A 119 1.91 6.94 3.02
C MET A 119 2.83 7.09 4.24
N ASP A 120 2.92 8.30 4.80
CA ASP A 120 3.66 8.54 6.05
C ASP A 120 2.99 7.84 7.23
N SER A 121 1.66 7.83 7.29
CA SER A 121 0.92 7.09 8.32
C SER A 121 1.13 5.57 8.21
N VAL A 122 1.18 5.05 6.98
CA VAL A 122 1.53 3.65 6.71
C VAL A 122 2.96 3.35 7.17
N GLU A 123 3.93 4.22 6.90
CA GLU A 123 5.29 4.02 7.39
C GLU A 123 5.37 4.04 8.92
N ILE A 124 4.71 4.98 9.58
CA ILE A 124 4.66 5.07 11.05
C ILE A 124 4.07 3.80 11.66
N SER A 125 3.09 3.19 11.00
CA SER A 125 2.43 1.97 11.47
C SER A 125 3.39 0.77 11.59
N MET A 126 4.49 0.76 10.84
CA MET A 126 5.53 -0.28 10.89
C MET A 126 6.28 -0.34 12.23
N TYR A 127 6.30 0.77 12.98
CA TYR A 127 7.01 0.89 14.26
C TYR A 127 6.12 0.69 15.48
N ARG A 128 4.81 0.52 15.29
CA ARG A 128 3.84 0.21 16.36
C ARG A 128 3.77 -1.30 16.54
#